data_AF-A0A379FED6-F1
#
_entry.id   AF-A0A379FED6-F1
#
_cell.length_a   1.000
_cell.length_b   1.000
_cell.length_c   1.000
_cell.angle_alpha   90.00
_cell.angle_beta   90.00
_cell.angle_gamma   90.00
#
_symmetry.space_group_name_H-M   'P 1'
#
loop_
_entity.id
_entity.type
_entity.pdbx_description
1 polymer ?
#
loop_
_entity_poly.entity_id
_entity_poly.type
_entity_poly.pdbx_seq_one_letter_code
_entity_poly.pdbx_strand_id
1 'polypeptide(L)' 'MSFETISVIGLGYIGLPTAAAFASRKKSVIGVDVNQHAVDTINKGQIHIVEPDLDKVVKTSR' A
#
# COMPACT_ATOMS: atom_id res chain seq x y z
N MET A 1 14.95 15.62 9.50
CA MET A 1 14.13 14.61 10.21
C MET A 1 13.93 13.42 9.29
N SER A 2 14.13 12.19 9.77
CA SER A 2 13.76 10.96 9.06
C SER A 2 12.56 10.33 9.76
N PHE A 3 11.58 9.89 8.98
CA PHE A 3 10.47 9.08 9.49
C PHE A 3 10.82 7.60 9.32
N GLU A 4 10.63 6.83 10.40
CA GLU A 4 10.87 5.37 10.45
C GLU A 4 9.65 4.58 9.97
N THR A 5 8.45 5.00 10.39
CA THR A 5 7.17 4.35 10.07
C THR A 5 6.16 5.39 9.56
N ILE A 6 5.42 5.03 8.52
CA ILE A 6 4.39 5.86 7.88
C ILE A 6 3.07 5.09 7.91
N SER A 7 2.01 5.70 8.45
CA SER A 7 0.66 5.14 8.37
C SER A 7 -0.13 5.80 7.25
N VAL A 8 -0.78 5.00 6.41
CA VAL A 8 -1.67 5.48 5.34
C VAL A 8 -3.09 5.02 5.64
N ILE A 9 -3.98 5.97 5.89
CA ILE A 9 -5.40 5.73 6.22
C ILE A 9 -6.22 5.90 4.95
N GLY A 10 -6.91 4.83 4.54
CA GLY A 10 -7.56 4.68 3.25
C GLY A 10 -6.59 4.07 2.23
N LEU A 11 -6.94 2.93 1.66
CA LEU A 11 -6.17 2.17 0.68
C LEU A 11 -6.91 2.07 -0.66
N GLY A 12 -7.68 3.10 -0.99
CA GLY A 12 -8.29 3.29 -2.31
C GLY A 12 -7.31 3.80 -3.35
N TYR A 13 -7.84 4.47 -4.38
CA TYR A 13 -7.11 4.90 -5.57
C TYR A 13 -5.85 5.74 -5.29
N ILE A 14 -5.89 6.63 -4.29
CA ILE A 14 -4.72 7.47 -3.94
C ILE A 14 -3.87 6.84 -2.85
N GLY A 15 -4.52 6.26 -1.84
CA GLY A 15 -3.83 5.76 -0.66
C GLY A 15 -2.94 4.56 -0.94
N LEU A 16 -3.41 3.59 -1.72
CA LEU A 16 -2.63 2.38 -2.02
C LEU A 16 -1.36 2.70 -2.85
N PRO A 17 -1.40 3.47 -3.95
CA PRO A 17 -0.18 3.89 -4.64
C PRO A 17 0.77 4.70 -3.76
N THR A 18 0.23 5.57 -2.89
CA THR A 18 1.04 6.37 -1.96
C THR A 18 1.77 5.47 -0.95
N ALA A 19 1.06 4.52 -0.35
CA ALA A 19 1.62 3.54 0.57
C ALA A 19 2.72 2.70 -0.12
N ALA A 20 2.44 2.21 -1.33
CA ALA A 20 3.36 1.41 -2.12
C ALA A 20 4.62 2.21 -2.52
N ALA A 21 4.46 3.50 -2.85
CA ALA A 21 5.58 4.40 -3.15
C ALA A 21 6.50 4.58 -1.95
N PHE A 22 5.96 4.81 -0.74
CA PHE A 22 6.78 4.89 0.47
C PHE A 22 7.49 3.58 0.80
N ALA A 23 6.78 2.45 0.69
CA ALA A 23 7.35 1.14 0.96
C ALA A 23 8.47 0.77 -0.03
N SER A 24 8.33 1.15 -1.32
CA SER A 24 9.40 0.98 -2.33
C SER A 24 10.69 1.73 -2.01
N ARG A 25 10.60 2.76 -1.15
CA ARG A 25 11.75 3.54 -0.63
C ARG A 25 12.27 2.99 0.69
N LYS A 26 11.95 1.73 1.04
CA LYS A 26 12.39 1.01 2.25
C LYS A 26 11.92 1.69 3.54
N LYS A 27 10.76 2.33 3.52
CA LYS A 27 10.09 2.82 4.73
C LYS A 27 9.12 1.78 5.24
N SER A 28 9.02 1.65 6.57
CA SER A 28 7.96 0.84 7.17
C SER A 28 6.62 1.53 6.92
N VAL A 29 5.67 0.84 6.31
CA VAL A 29 4.35 1.39 5.98
C VAL A 29 3.26 0.53 6.60
N ILE A 30 2.34 1.17 7.32
CA ILE A 30 1.15 0.54 7.88
C ILE A 30 -0.06 1.07 7.10
N GLY A 31 -0.64 0.23 6.25
CA GLY A 31 -1.89 0.54 5.56
C GLY A 31 -3.10 0.24 6.45
N VAL A 32 -4.05 1.17 6.52
CA VAL A 32 -5.30 1.02 7.27
C VAL A 32 -6.48 1.32 6.34
N ASP A 33 -7.44 0.42 6.25
CA ASP A 33 -8.69 0.66 5.53
C ASP A 33 -9.86 0.05 6.33
N VAL A 34 -11.05 0.63 6.18
CA VAL A 34 -12.28 0.11 6.81
C VAL A 34 -12.84 -1.10 6.05
N ASN A 35 -12.46 -1.25 4.78
CA ASN A 35 -12.88 -2.35 3.94
C ASN A 35 -11.94 -3.56 4.12
N GLN A 36 -12.39 -4.57 4.87
CA GLN A 36 -11.63 -5.79 5.11
C GLN A 36 -11.22 -6.50 3.81
N HIS A 37 -12.05 -6.45 2.76
CA HIS A 37 -11.71 -7.05 1.46
C HIS A 37 -10.47 -6.38 0.83
N ALA A 38 -10.36 -5.06 0.92
CA ALA A 38 -9.19 -4.33 0.44
C ALA A 38 -7.94 -4.74 1.22
N VAL A 39 -8.04 -4.76 2.55
CA VAL A 39 -6.94 -5.17 3.45
C VAL A 39 -6.47 -6.59 3.14
N ASP A 40 -7.38 -7.55 3.05
CA ASP A 40 -7.05 -8.95 2.78
C ASP A 40 -6.41 -9.14 1.39
N THR A 41 -6.90 -8.41 0.39
CA THR A 41 -6.38 -8.45 -0.98
C THR A 41 -4.94 -7.90 -1.01
N ILE A 42 -4.71 -6.74 -0.40
CA ILE A 42 -3.38 -6.11 -0.33
C ILE A 42 -2.40 -6.98 0.46
N ASN A 43 -2.85 -7.56 1.59
CA ASN A 43 -2.04 -8.47 2.39
C ASN A 43 -1.65 -9.74 1.63
N LYS A 44 -2.34 -10.12 0.56
CA LYS A 44 -1.95 -11.22 -0.34
C LYS A 44 -1.00 -10.78 -1.47
N GLY A 45 -0.58 -9.51 -1.49
CA GLY A 45 0.22 -8.94 -2.58
C GLY A 45 -0.60 -8.70 -3.86
N GLN A 46 -1.91 -8.52 -3.73
CA GLN A 46 -2.83 -8.25 -4.82
C GLN A 46 -3.37 -6.82 -4.72
N ILE A 47 -3.96 -6.31 -5.79
CA ILE A 47 -4.60 -4.99 -5.82
C ILE A 47 -6.11 -5.16 -6.01
N HIS A 48 -6.89 -4.35 -5.32
CA HIS A 48 -8.36 -4.32 -5.45
C HIS A 48 -8.85 -3.18 -6.35
N ILE A 49 -7.92 -2.33 -6.83
CA ILE A 49 -8.14 -1.27 -7.81
C ILE A 49 -7.38 -1.59 -9.10
N VAL A 50 -7.88 -1.11 -10.23
CA VAL A 50 -7.18 -1.23 -11.52
C VAL A 50 -6.35 0.03 -11.73
N GLU A 51 -5.03 -0.12 -11.63
CA GLU A 51 -4.06 0.93 -11.94
C GLU A 51 -2.86 0.27 -12.65
N PRO A 52 -2.43 0.78 -13.82
CA PRO A 52 -1.29 0.21 -14.54
C PRO A 52 -0.05 0.11 -13.64
N ASP A 53 0.63 -1.04 -13.69
CA ASP A 53 1.89 -1.33 -12.98
C ASP A 53 1.87 -1.28 -11.43
N LEU A 54 0.73 -0.95 -10.81
CA LEU A 54 0.62 -0.89 -9.35
C LEU A 54 0.80 -2.26 -8.69
N ASP A 55 0.37 -3.34 -9.35
CA ASP A 55 0.49 -4.71 -8.86
C ASP A 55 1.94 -5.12 -8.62
N LYS A 56 2.85 -4.68 -9.49
CA LYS A 56 4.29 -4.93 -9.37
C LYS A 56 4.85 -4.25 -8.13
N VAL A 57 4.50 -2.98 -7.93
CA VAL A 57 4.99 -2.18 -6.79
C VAL A 57 4.52 -2.78 -5.47
N VAL A 58 3.24 -3.15 -5.37
CA VAL A 58 2.69 -3.76 -4.15
C VAL A 58 3.37 -5.09 -3.81
N LYS A 59 3.67 -5.93 -4.80
CA LYS A 59 4.39 -7.20 -4.58
C LYS A 59 5.82 -7.02 -4.09
N THR A 60 6.52 -6.01 -4.59
CA THR A 60 7.94 -5.76 -4.25
C THR A 60 8.14 -5.00 -2.94
N SER A 61 7.08 -4.39 -2.43
CA SER A 61 7.10 -3.48 -1.28
C SER A 61 6.70 -4.15 0.04
N ARG A 62 6.81 -5.48 0.12
CA ARG A 62 6.46 -6.28 1.29
C ARG A 62 7.61 -6.40 2.28
#